data_AF-A0A6V7XKA3-F1
#
_entry.id   AF-A0A6V7XKA3-F1
#
_cell.length_a   1.000
_cell.length_b   1.000
_cell.length_c   1.000
_cell.angle_alpha   90.00
_cell.angle_beta   90.00
_cell.angle_gamma   90.00
#
_symmetry.space_group_name_H-M   'P 1'
#
loop_
_entity.id
_entity.type
_entity.pdbx_description
1 polymer ?
#
loop_
_entity_poly.entity_id
_entity_poly.type
_entity_poly.pdbx_seq_one_letter_code
_entity_poly.pdbx_strand_id
1 'polypeptide(L)'
;MRKKSVQNDFTHECLRLNYFNFILRGIIEVNKRKCFNCSVTQTKRWYNLLKVHNLCKLCGDYRQKFGRFRSNKLWVRATKRNTQHRTCFICGITKTSHWYRDSMSENDLCYKCYLKQYRTRTKTTKHLKNN
;
A
#
# COMPACT_ATOMS: atom_id res chain seq x y z
N MET A 1 -45.81 -39.23 -12.08
CA MET A 1 -44.60 -39.73 -11.39
C MET A 1 -43.49 -40.00 -12.40
N ARG A 2 -42.23 -39.63 -12.08
CA ARG A 2 -40.92 -40.00 -12.69
C ARG A 2 -40.60 -39.41 -14.10
N LYS A 3 -39.74 -38.37 -14.20
CA LYS A 3 -38.24 -38.34 -14.25
C LYS A 3 -37.69 -38.88 -15.59
N LYS A 4 -37.15 -38.06 -16.50
CA LYS A 4 -35.72 -37.64 -16.71
C LYS A 4 -35.58 -37.40 -18.25
N SER A 5 -34.65 -36.67 -18.86
CA SER A 5 -33.35 -36.09 -18.50
C SER A 5 -32.93 -35.06 -19.55
N VAL A 6 -32.20 -34.05 -19.09
CA VAL A 6 -31.45 -33.03 -19.84
C VAL A 6 -30.11 -33.61 -20.32
N GLN A 7 -29.49 -32.94 -21.30
CA GLN A 7 -28.04 -32.67 -21.49
C GLN A 7 -27.40 -33.24 -22.77
N ASN A 8 -26.93 -32.37 -23.67
CA ASN A 8 -25.49 -32.18 -23.98
C ASN A 8 -25.27 -31.47 -25.34
N ASP A 9 -25.04 -30.14 -25.32
CA ASP A 9 -24.43 -29.39 -26.42
C ASP A 9 -23.53 -28.26 -25.86
N PHE A 10 -22.58 -28.62 -25.01
CA PHE A 10 -21.69 -27.66 -24.32
C PHE A 10 -20.24 -28.15 -24.29
N THR A 11 -19.67 -28.49 -25.46
CA THR A 11 -18.29 -29.05 -25.52
C THR A 11 -17.35 -28.43 -26.55
N HIS A 12 -17.68 -27.29 -27.17
CA HIS A 12 -16.77 -26.64 -28.14
C HIS A 12 -16.21 -25.26 -27.74
N GLU A 13 -16.62 -24.68 -26.61
CA GLU A 13 -16.14 -23.34 -26.19
C GLU A 13 -15.00 -23.37 -25.16
N CYS A 14 -14.76 -24.51 -24.50
CA CYS A 14 -13.74 -24.64 -23.45
C CYS A 14 -12.28 -24.73 -23.95
N LEU A 15 -12.04 -25.09 -25.22
CA LEU A 15 -10.66 -25.26 -25.73
C LEU A 15 -10.00 -23.95 -26.19
N ARG A 16 -10.77 -22.90 -26.51
CA ARG A 16 -10.20 -21.58 -26.90
C ARG A 16 -9.75 -20.71 -25.73
N LEU A 17 -10.33 -20.88 -24.54
CA LEU A 17 -9.98 -20.06 -23.37
C LEU A 17 -8.69 -20.51 -22.68
N ASN A 18 -8.19 -21.73 -22.92
CA ASN A 18 -6.96 -22.22 -22.31
C ASN A 18 -5.68 -21.80 -23.06
N TYR A 19 -5.73 -21.62 -24.38
CA TYR A 19 -4.55 -21.20 -25.14
C TYR A 19 -4.22 -19.71 -24.92
N PHE A 20 -5.24 -18.86 -24.79
CA PHE A 20 -5.05 -17.43 -24.50
C PHE A 20 -4.46 -17.20 -23.09
N ASN A 21 -4.90 -17.99 -22.10
CA ASN A 21 -4.36 -17.95 -20.75
C ASN A 21 -2.90 -18.45 -20.67
N PHE A 22 -2.49 -19.38 -21.55
CA PHE A 22 -1.11 -19.87 -21.62
C PHE A 22 -0.17 -18.86 -22.30
N ILE A 23 -0.60 -18.22 -23.40
CA ILE A 23 0.15 -17.16 -24.09
C ILE A 23 0.29 -15.92 -23.17
N LEU A 24 -0.77 -15.52 -22.46
CA LEU A 24 -0.70 -14.42 -21.49
C LEU A 24 0.23 -14.75 -20.31
N ARG A 25 0.26 -15.99 -19.82
CA ARG A 25 1.21 -16.43 -18.79
C ARG A 25 2.67 -16.47 -19.29
N GLY A 26 2.89 -16.82 -20.56
CA GLY A 26 4.23 -16.80 -21.19
C GLY A 26 4.78 -15.38 -21.38
N ILE A 27 3.92 -14.40 -21.65
CA ILE A 27 4.33 -12.97 -21.69
C ILE A 27 4.61 -12.42 -20.28
N ILE A 28 4.09 -13.03 -19.21
CA ILE A 28 4.35 -12.65 -17.80
C ILE A 28 5.76 -13.07 -17.32
N GLU A 29 6.64 -13.56 -18.19
CA GLU A 29 8.09 -13.53 -17.98
C GLU A 29 8.72 -12.16 -18.27
N VAL A 30 7.95 -11.07 -18.24
CA VAL A 30 8.52 -9.74 -17.99
C VAL A 30 9.22 -9.78 -16.64
N ASN A 31 10.54 -10.00 -16.66
CA ASN A 31 11.50 -9.70 -15.61
C ASN A 31 10.88 -8.78 -14.57
N LYS A 32 10.42 -9.34 -13.43
CA LYS A 32 9.79 -8.58 -12.36
C LYS A 32 10.82 -7.59 -11.83
N ARG A 33 10.91 -6.41 -12.47
CA ARG A 33 11.91 -5.39 -12.16
C ARG A 33 11.80 -5.13 -10.67
N LYS A 34 12.90 -5.35 -9.96
CA LYS A 34 13.00 -5.22 -8.52
C LYS A 34 13.86 -4.00 -8.22
N CYS A 35 13.40 -3.16 -7.29
CA CYS A 35 14.19 -2.04 -6.84
C CYS A 35 15.43 -2.55 -6.12
N PHE A 36 16.62 -2.15 -6.59
CA PHE A 36 17.90 -2.52 -5.99
C PHE A 36 18.01 -2.10 -4.52
N ASN A 37 17.50 -0.90 -4.17
CA ASN A 37 17.62 -0.39 -2.82
C ASN A 37 16.60 -1.02 -1.84
N CYS A 38 15.32 -1.07 -2.21
CA CYS A 38 14.23 -1.42 -1.29
C CYS A 38 13.42 -2.65 -1.70
N SER A 39 13.87 -3.39 -2.70
CA SER A 39 13.30 -4.67 -3.11
C SER A 39 11.86 -4.67 -3.62
N VAL A 40 11.22 -3.51 -3.81
CA VAL A 40 9.86 -3.49 -4.37
C VAL A 40 9.79 -3.86 -5.83
N THR A 41 8.72 -4.54 -6.18
CA THR A 41 8.42 -5.03 -7.53
C THR A 41 7.39 -4.18 -8.26
N GLN A 42 6.75 -3.23 -7.57
CA GLN A 42 5.74 -2.34 -8.12
C GLN A 42 6.07 -0.88 -7.81
N THR A 43 5.93 -0.01 -8.81
CA THR A 43 6.15 1.45 -8.69
C THR A 43 5.56 2.14 -9.92
N LYS A 44 5.11 3.40 -9.75
CA LYS A 44 4.55 4.21 -10.85
C LYS A 44 5.59 4.56 -11.92
N ARG A 45 6.87 4.63 -11.53
CA ARG A 45 8.00 4.96 -12.40
C ARG A 45 9.25 4.22 -11.93
N TRP A 46 10.07 3.82 -12.90
CA TRP A 46 11.39 3.21 -12.69
C TRP A 46 12.50 4.17 -13.08
N TYR A 47 13.61 4.11 -12.34
CA TYR A 47 14.85 4.83 -12.60
C TYR A 47 15.96 3.82 -12.90
N ASN A 48 16.82 4.11 -13.86
CA ASN A 48 17.99 3.28 -14.16
C ASN A 48 19.19 3.78 -13.36
N LEU A 49 19.76 2.90 -12.55
CA LEU A 49 21.01 3.11 -11.83
C LEU A 49 22.14 2.47 -12.64
N LEU A 50 23.00 3.30 -13.23
CA LEU A 50 24.19 2.88 -13.99
C LEU A 50 23.89 1.84 -15.09
N LYS A 51 22.70 1.88 -15.69
CA LYS A 51 22.20 0.93 -16.71
C LYS A 51 22.08 -0.55 -16.26
N VAL A 52 22.58 -0.92 -15.08
CA VAL A 52 22.58 -2.32 -14.56
C VAL A 52 21.48 -2.55 -13.53
N HIS A 53 21.15 -1.54 -12.73
CA HIS A 53 20.20 -1.67 -11.62
C HIS A 53 18.97 -0.81 -11.81
N ASN A 54 17.83 -1.24 -11.26
CA ASN A 54 16.58 -0.49 -11.30
C ASN A 54 16.27 0.09 -9.91
N LEU A 55 15.80 1.33 -9.85
CA LEU A 55 15.30 1.96 -8.63
C LEU A 55 13.82 2.32 -8.81
N CYS A 56 13.02 2.09 -7.77
CA CYS A 56 11.64 2.57 -7.74
C CYS A 56 11.59 4.09 -7.65
N LYS A 57 10.42 4.68 -7.91
CA LYS A 57 10.24 6.14 -7.94
C LYS A 57 10.80 6.81 -6.69
N LEU A 58 10.39 6.31 -5.52
CA LEU A 58 10.78 6.89 -4.23
C LEU A 58 12.29 6.81 -3.98
N CYS A 59 12.95 5.72 -4.37
CA CYS A 59 14.39 5.55 -4.18
C CYS A 59 15.19 6.38 -5.19
N GLY A 60 14.71 6.51 -6.43
CA GLY A 60 15.30 7.36 -7.45
C GLY A 60 15.22 8.84 -7.07
N ASP A 61 14.02 9.34 -6.73
CA ASP A 61 13.80 10.73 -6.30
C ASP A 61 14.67 11.08 -5.08
N TYR A 62 14.76 10.17 -4.10
CA TYR A 62 15.58 10.37 -2.91
C TYR A 62 17.06 10.48 -3.26
N ARG A 63 17.56 9.58 -4.11
CA ARG A 63 18.97 9.61 -4.54
C ARG A 63 19.29 10.87 -5.34
N GLN A 64 18.37 11.30 -6.20
CA GLN A 64 18.54 12.53 -6.99
C GLN A 64 18.59 13.78 -6.10
N LYS A 65 17.79 13.80 -5.03
CA LYS A 65 17.73 14.92 -4.08
C LYS A 65 18.89 14.95 -3.08
N PHE A 66 19.33 13.80 -2.57
CA PHE A 66 20.26 13.71 -1.44
C PHE A 66 21.61 13.08 -1.77
N GLY A 67 21.83 12.63 -3.01
CA GLY A 67 23.08 11.99 -3.44
C GLY A 67 23.36 10.60 -2.86
N ARG A 68 22.50 10.08 -1.98
CA ARG A 68 22.69 8.80 -1.26
C ARG A 68 21.47 7.89 -1.30
N PHE A 69 21.65 6.62 -0.96
CA PHE A 69 20.55 5.66 -0.91
C PHE A 69 19.60 5.94 0.26
N ARG A 70 18.29 5.78 0.00
CA ARG A 70 17.23 5.86 1.02
C ARG A 70 17.36 4.71 2.00
N SER A 71 17.31 4.98 3.31
CA SER A 71 17.38 3.93 4.33
C SER A 71 16.17 2.99 4.32
N ASN A 72 16.41 1.69 4.50
CA ASN A 72 15.34 0.66 4.52
C ASN A 72 14.37 0.78 5.70
N LYS A 73 14.76 1.46 6.80
CA LYS A 73 13.88 1.71 7.97
C LYS A 73 12.60 2.46 7.59
N LEU A 74 12.65 3.31 6.56
CA LEU A 74 11.48 4.06 6.08
C LEU A 74 10.48 3.19 5.30
N TRP A 75 10.93 2.06 4.75
CA TRP A 75 10.11 1.14 3.95
C TRP A 75 9.25 0.22 4.81
N VAL A 76 9.84 -0.39 5.84
CA VAL A 76 9.13 -1.32 6.74
C VAL A 76 7.91 -0.66 7.39
N ARG A 77 8.02 0.62 7.75
CA ARG A 77 6.88 1.36 8.30
C ARG A 77 5.77 1.55 7.28
N ALA A 78 6.07 1.81 6.01
CA ALA A 78 5.06 2.10 4.99
C ALA A 78 4.29 0.85 4.54
N THR A 79 4.98 -0.28 4.34
CA THR A 79 4.36 -1.52 3.85
C THR A 79 3.54 -2.24 4.92
N LYS A 80 4.00 -2.26 6.17
CA LYS A 80 3.26 -2.88 7.30
C LYS A 80 1.93 -2.16 7.62
N ARG A 81 1.80 -0.91 7.19
CA ARG A 81 0.65 -0.03 7.49
C ARG A 81 -0.54 -0.19 6.56
N ASN A 82 -0.36 -0.80 5.38
CA ASN A 82 -1.42 -0.89 4.37
C ASN A 82 -2.30 -2.13 4.55
N THR A 83 -1.90 -3.08 5.40
CA THR A 83 -2.59 -4.35 5.63
C THR A 83 -3.23 -4.47 7.01
N GLN A 84 -3.02 -3.50 7.90
CA GLN A 84 -3.57 -3.56 9.26
C GLN A 84 -4.96 -2.92 9.30
N HIS A 85 -5.93 -3.69 9.76
CA HIS A 85 -7.27 -3.24 10.13
C HIS A 85 -7.14 -2.22 11.28
N ARG A 86 -7.08 -0.93 10.94
CA ARG A 86 -6.86 0.12 11.94
C ARG A 86 -8.14 0.41 12.71
N THR A 87 -8.00 0.55 14.02
CA THR A 87 -9.07 0.95 14.94
C THR A 87 -8.64 2.21 15.66
N CYS A 88 -9.54 3.18 15.79
CA CYS A 88 -9.25 4.36 16.60
C CYS A 88 -9.08 3.95 18.07
N PHE A 89 -7.95 4.28 18.68
CA PHE A 89 -7.69 3.97 20.09
C PHE A 89 -8.73 4.59 21.04
N ILE A 90 -9.27 5.75 20.69
CA ILE A 90 -10.21 6.50 21.55
C ILE A 90 -11.66 6.01 21.39
N CYS A 91 -12.10 5.70 20.17
CA CYS A 91 -13.51 5.41 19.91
C CYS A 91 -13.79 4.09 19.18
N GLY A 92 -12.76 3.28 18.93
CA GLY A 92 -12.88 1.95 18.33
C GLY A 92 -13.27 1.91 16.85
N ILE A 93 -13.61 3.04 16.22
CA ILE A 93 -14.08 3.02 14.82
C ILE A 93 -13.01 2.46 13.89
N THR A 94 -13.44 1.70 12.90
CA THR A 94 -12.59 1.04 11.90
C THR A 94 -12.59 1.76 10.55
N LYS A 95 -13.48 2.74 10.39
CA LYS A 95 -13.64 3.53 9.16
C LYS A 95 -13.61 5.02 9.50
N THR A 96 -12.79 5.77 8.76
CA THR A 96 -12.68 7.22 8.88
C THR A 96 -12.11 7.79 7.59
N SER A 97 -12.35 9.09 7.33
CA SER A 97 -11.81 9.76 6.13
C SER A 97 -10.28 9.86 6.15
N HIS A 98 -9.68 9.99 7.33
CA HIS A 98 -8.24 10.08 7.48
C HIS A 98 -7.79 9.53 8.84
N TRP A 99 -6.67 8.79 8.82
CA TRP A 99 -6.04 8.21 10.01
C TRP A 99 -4.84 9.06 10.44
N TYR A 100 -4.82 9.43 11.72
CA TYR A 100 -3.73 10.18 12.35
C TYR A 100 -3.02 9.29 13.35
N ARG A 101 -1.79 9.67 13.71
CA ARG A 101 -1.02 9.00 14.75
C ARG A 101 -0.68 9.99 15.86
N ASP A 102 -0.97 9.59 17.09
CA ASP A 102 -0.53 10.39 18.23
C ASP A 102 0.99 10.30 18.38
N SER A 103 1.64 11.44 18.54
CA SER A 103 3.10 11.54 18.61
C SER A 103 3.68 10.97 19.91
N MET A 104 2.87 10.84 20.95
CA MET A 104 3.30 10.31 22.25
C MET A 104 3.08 8.81 22.37
N SER A 105 1.87 8.33 22.07
CA SER A 105 1.48 6.94 22.30
C SER A 105 1.65 6.02 21.09
N GLU A 106 2.00 6.56 19.92
CA GLU A 106 2.01 5.85 18.64
C GLU A 106 0.67 5.17 18.26
N ASN A 107 -0.41 5.50 18.95
CA ASN A 107 -1.74 4.97 18.71
C ASN A 107 -2.37 5.60 17.46
N ASP A 108 -3.16 4.79 16.74
CA ASP A 108 -3.94 5.25 15.60
C ASP A 108 -5.23 5.95 16.08
N LEU A 109 -5.49 7.14 15.53
CA LEU A 109 -6.65 7.97 15.83
C LEU A 109 -7.42 8.27 14.57
N CYS A 110 -8.75 8.26 14.67
CA CYS A 110 -9.58 8.79 13.60
C CYS A 110 -9.51 10.32 13.54
N TYR A 111 -9.87 10.90 12.39
CA TYR A 111 -9.86 12.35 12.18
C TYR A 111 -10.59 13.14 13.29
N LYS A 112 -11.77 12.69 13.71
CA LYS A 112 -12.56 13.37 14.75
C LYS A 112 -11.83 13.39 16.10
N CYS A 113 -11.29 12.24 16.51
CA CYS A 113 -10.56 12.10 17.77
C CYS A 113 -9.24 12.90 17.76
N TYR A 114 -8.52 12.86 16.64
CA TYR A 114 -7.33 13.67 16.44
C TYR A 114 -7.61 15.17 16.59
N LEU A 115 -8.64 15.69 15.92
CA LEU A 115 -9.01 17.10 16.03
C LEU A 115 -9.40 17.50 17.46
N LYS A 116 -10.10 16.62 18.19
CA LYS A 116 -10.44 16.85 19.60
C LYS A 116 -9.18 16.99 20.45
N GLN A 117 -8.22 16.07 20.29
CA GLN A 117 -6.95 16.10 21.02
C GLN A 117 -6.07 17.30 20.63
N TYR A 118 -6.05 17.68 19.35
CA TYR A 118 -5.32 18.86 18.89
C TYR A 118 -5.89 20.16 19.48
N ARG A 119 -7.22 20.29 19.52
CA ARG A 119 -7.89 21.45 20.12
C ARG A 119 -7.65 21.55 21.62
N THR A 120 -7.64 20.43 22.35
CA THR A 120 -7.34 20.47 23.79
C THR A 120 -5.89 20.88 24.03
N ARG A 121 -4.92 20.27 23.32
CA ARG A 121 -3.51 20.64 23.43
C ARG A 121 -3.23 22.11 23.13
N THR A 122 -3.87 22.67 22.11
CA THR A 122 -3.69 24.09 21.74
C THR A 122 -4.31 25.05 22.76
N LYS A 123 -5.41 24.67 23.42
CA LYS A 123 -5.97 25.45 24.54
C LYS A 123 -5.07 25.45 25.76
N THR A 124 -4.52 24.28 26.14
CA THR A 124 -3.62 24.16 27.29
C THR A 124 -2.33 24.98 27.08
N THR A 125 -1.76 24.93 25.88
CA THR A 125 -0.55 25.70 25.54
C THR A 125 -0.77 27.21 25.47
N LYS A 126 -1.97 27.67 25.08
CA LYS A 126 -2.33 29.09 25.17
C LYS A 126 -2.50 29.54 26.62
N HIS A 127 -3.10 28.72 27.48
CA HIS A 127 -3.28 29.07 28.89
C HIS A 127 -1.94 29.18 29.63
N LEU A 128 -0.99 28.26 29.36
CA LEU A 128 0.35 28.27 29.95
C LEU A 128 1.24 29.43 29.48
N LYS A 129 0.89 30.13 28.40
CA LYS A 129 1.64 31.31 27.91
C LYS A 129 1.12 32.64 28.45
N ASN A 130 -0.05 32.63 29.08
CA ASN A 130 -0.72 33.83 29.60
C ASN A 130 -0.69 33.91 31.13
N ASN A 131 0.01 33.00 31.79
CA ASN A 131 0.40 33.03 33.21
C ASN A 131 1.92 33.16 33.29
#